data_AF-A0A348NNQ6-F1
#
_entry.id   AF-A0A348NNQ6-F1
#
_cell.length_a   1.000
_cell.length_b   1.000
_cell.length_c   1.000
_cell.angle_alpha   90.00
_cell.angle_beta   90.00
_cell.angle_gamma   90.00
#
_symmetry.space_group_name_H-M   'P 1'
#
loop_
_entity.id
_entity.type
_entity.pdbx_description
1 polymer ?
#
loop_
_entity_poly.entity_id
_entity_poly.type
_entity_poly.pdbx_seq_one_letter_code
_entity_poly.pdbx_strand_id
1 'polypeptide(L)'
;MSDFETTNCWVQFADSPRVLAYLDAHFKGAEDLLPALLEQVDESDFSLRDWMEALIVLNQWLEERSLNLPTNDNIGYVSCAVASAGAGAHLSHLPSLVHDLLEQYGCERAVKK
;
A
#
# COMPACT_ATOMS: atom_id res chain seq x y z
N MET A 1 8.46 14.88 -12.55
CA MET A 1 7.34 15.29 -11.67
C MET A 1 7.94 15.93 -10.44
N SER A 2 7.37 17.04 -9.99
CA SER A 2 8.06 18.06 -9.19
C SER A 2 8.17 17.63 -7.73
N ASP A 3 9.29 17.94 -7.06
CA ASP A 3 9.50 17.80 -5.58
C ASP A 3 8.34 18.39 -4.73
N PHE A 4 7.49 19.19 -5.35
CA PHE A 4 6.30 19.79 -4.77
C PHE A 4 5.18 18.78 -4.49
N GLU A 5 4.99 17.77 -5.34
CA GLU A 5 3.93 16.75 -5.19
C GLU A 5 4.31 15.73 -4.11
N THR A 6 5.58 15.33 -4.08
CA THR A 6 6.15 14.46 -3.04
C THR A 6 6.07 15.14 -1.67
N THR A 7 6.51 16.40 -1.53
CA THR A 7 6.46 17.09 -0.23
C THR A 7 5.03 17.22 0.32
N ASN A 8 4.03 17.42 -0.56
CA ASN A 8 2.63 17.50 -0.15
C ASN A 8 2.10 16.15 0.37
N CYS A 9 2.59 15.03 -0.19
CA CYS A 9 2.16 13.69 0.20
C CYS A 9 2.50 13.35 1.66
N TRP A 10 3.63 13.82 2.20
CA TRP A 10 3.99 13.59 3.60
C TRP A 10 3.22 14.53 4.54
N VAL A 11 2.96 15.76 4.11
CA VAL A 11 2.28 16.78 4.94
C VAL A 11 0.84 16.38 5.27
N GLN A 12 0.11 15.78 4.34
CA GLN A 12 -1.27 15.29 4.58
C GLN A 12 -1.36 14.11 5.57
N PHE A 13 -0.22 13.48 5.93
CA PHE A 13 -0.13 12.43 6.92
C PHE A 13 0.60 12.89 8.19
N ALA A 14 0.76 14.19 8.40
CA ALA A 14 1.34 14.75 9.63
C ALA A 14 0.62 14.27 10.91
N ASP A 15 -0.65 13.90 10.81
CA ASP A 15 -1.47 13.34 11.88
C ASP A 15 -1.24 11.85 12.15
N SER A 16 -0.56 11.13 11.24
CA SER A 16 -0.36 9.67 11.32
C SER A 16 1.13 9.29 11.31
N PRO A 17 1.76 9.17 12.50
CA PRO A 17 3.17 8.78 12.62
C PRO A 17 3.48 7.43 11.97
N ARG A 18 2.51 6.50 11.96
CA ARG A 18 2.63 5.17 11.35
C ARG A 18 2.79 5.27 9.83
N VAL A 19 1.97 6.09 9.19
CA VAL A 19 2.03 6.31 7.73
C VAL A 19 3.32 7.03 7.34
N LEU A 20 3.72 8.05 8.11
CA LEU A 20 5.00 8.75 7.90
C LEU A 20 6.19 7.81 7.99
N ALA A 21 6.24 6.97 9.03
CA ALA A 21 7.32 6.00 9.20
C ALA A 21 7.41 5.02 8.01
N TYR A 22 6.25 4.57 7.50
CA TYR A 22 6.21 3.69 6.34
C TYR A 22 6.67 4.40 5.05
N LEU A 23 6.23 5.65 4.82
CA LEU A 23 6.69 6.46 3.69
C LEU A 23 8.21 6.69 3.74
N ASP A 24 8.75 7.07 4.90
CA ASP A 24 10.19 7.26 5.09
C ASP A 24 10.98 5.97 4.88
N ALA A 25 10.44 4.81 5.27
CA ALA A 25 11.13 3.53 5.14
C ALA A 25 11.10 2.95 3.72
N HIS A 26 9.99 3.12 2.99
CA HIS A 26 9.75 2.40 1.73
C HIS A 26 9.76 3.28 0.48
N PHE A 27 9.53 4.59 0.62
CA PHE A 27 9.40 5.53 -0.51
C PHE A 27 10.47 6.62 -0.54
N LYS A 28 11.21 6.82 0.56
CA LYS A 28 12.29 7.81 0.60
C LYS A 28 13.42 7.43 -0.36
N GLY A 29 13.69 8.30 -1.34
CA GLY A 29 14.67 8.06 -2.39
C GLY A 29 14.20 7.11 -3.49
N ALA A 30 12.94 6.69 -3.50
CA ALA A 30 12.33 5.89 -4.56
C ALA A 30 11.50 6.79 -5.48
N GLU A 31 12.20 7.56 -6.32
CA GLU A 31 11.62 8.61 -7.16
C GLU A 31 10.53 8.10 -8.13
N ASP A 32 10.62 6.83 -8.56
CA ASP A 32 9.66 6.22 -9.48
C ASP A 32 8.46 5.53 -8.80
N LEU A 33 8.59 5.14 -7.52
CA LEU A 33 7.56 4.34 -6.84
C LEU A 33 6.40 5.18 -6.31
N LEU A 34 6.67 6.42 -5.88
CA LEU A 34 5.61 7.29 -5.37
C LEU A 34 4.65 7.72 -6.49
N PRO A 35 5.11 8.18 -7.67
CA PRO A 35 4.23 8.43 -8.81
C PRO A 35 3.38 7.23 -9.20
N ALA A 36 4.00 6.03 -9.26
CA ALA A 36 3.28 4.81 -9.59
C ALA A 36 2.20 4.47 -8.56
N LEU A 37 2.45 4.67 -7.26
CA LEU A 37 1.42 4.52 -6.23
C LEU A 37 0.28 5.51 -6.43
N LEU A 38 0.58 6.78 -6.67
CA LEU A 38 -0.43 7.83 -6.86
C LEU A 38 -1.31 7.56 -8.08
N GLU A 39 -0.72 7.08 -9.19
CA GLU A 39 -1.47 6.68 -10.38
C GLU A 39 -2.45 5.53 -10.07
N GLN A 40 -2.00 4.50 -9.33
CA GLN A 40 -2.88 3.40 -8.91
C GLN A 40 -4.00 3.85 -7.96
N VAL A 41 -3.72 4.82 -7.09
CA VAL A 41 -4.71 5.40 -6.19
C VAL A 41 -5.75 6.18 -6.99
N ASP A 42 -5.32 7.02 -7.93
CA ASP A 42 -6.20 7.83 -8.79
C ASP A 42 -7.09 6.97 -9.70
N GLU A 43 -6.61 5.79 -10.11
CA GLU A 43 -7.39 4.79 -10.87
C GLU A 43 -8.36 3.98 -10.00
N SER A 44 -8.32 4.13 -8.67
CA SER A 44 -9.14 3.38 -7.72
C SER A 44 -10.24 4.23 -7.07
N ASP A 45 -11.26 3.57 -6.51
CA ASP A 45 -12.29 4.22 -5.70
C ASP A 45 -11.84 4.51 -4.24
N PHE A 46 -10.59 4.18 -3.89
CA PHE A 46 -10.08 4.28 -2.52
C PHE A 46 -9.16 5.49 -2.35
N SER A 47 -9.19 6.10 -1.16
CA SER A 47 -8.31 7.24 -0.89
C SER A 47 -6.85 6.79 -0.74
N LEU A 48 -5.91 7.71 -0.96
CA LEU A 48 -4.50 7.45 -0.67
C LEU A 48 -4.28 6.98 0.78
N ARG A 49 -5.08 7.46 1.74
CA ARG A 49 -5.01 7.01 3.13
C ARG A 49 -5.38 5.52 3.26
N ASP A 50 -6.43 5.08 2.57
CA ASP A 50 -6.83 3.66 2.56
C ASP A 50 -5.73 2.79 1.96
N TRP A 51 -5.10 3.25 0.87
CA TRP A 51 -3.95 2.58 0.27
C TRP A 51 -2.75 2.48 1.21
N MET A 52 -2.39 3.59 1.88
CA MET A 52 -1.28 3.59 2.82
C MET A 52 -1.53 2.64 4.00
N GLU A 53 -2.74 2.67 4.58
CA GLU A 53 -3.11 1.75 5.65
C GLU A 53 -3.09 0.29 5.19
N ALA A 54 -3.53 0.00 3.95
CA ALA A 54 -3.52 -1.33 3.37
C ALA A 54 -2.09 -1.85 3.11
N LEU A 55 -1.20 -0.99 2.61
CA LEU A 55 0.22 -1.29 2.45
C LEU A 55 0.89 -1.59 3.79
N ILE A 56 0.53 -0.87 4.85
CA ILE A 56 1.08 -1.15 6.19
C ILE A 56 0.54 -2.47 6.74
N VAL A 57 -0.74 -2.79 6.54
CA VAL A 57 -1.32 -4.10 6.90
C VAL A 57 -0.57 -5.24 6.20
N LEU A 58 -0.33 -5.11 4.90
CA LEU A 58 0.46 -6.06 4.13
C LEU A 58 1.87 -6.23 4.70
N ASN A 59 2.57 -5.13 4.96
CA ASN A 59 3.92 -5.19 5.49
C ASN A 59 3.96 -5.84 6.89
N GLN A 60 3.02 -5.49 7.77
CA GLN A 60 2.92 -6.12 9.10
C GLN A 60 2.71 -7.63 9.00
N TRP A 61 1.82 -8.07 8.10
CA TRP A 61 1.58 -9.49 7.87
C TRP A 61 2.84 -10.23 7.39
N LEU A 62 3.64 -9.58 6.52
CA LEU A 62 4.92 -10.11 6.04
C LEU A 62 5.97 -10.18 7.16
N GLU A 63 6.09 -9.12 7.97
CA GLU A 63 7.02 -9.04 9.11
C GLU A 63 6.75 -10.15 10.13
N GLU A 64 5.49 -10.36 10.51
CA GLU A 64 5.08 -11.42 11.44
C GLU A 64 5.48 -12.82 10.97
N ARG A 65 5.59 -13.01 9.65
CA ARG A 65 5.95 -14.28 9.00
C ARG A 65 7.41 -14.34 8.56
N SER A 66 8.21 -13.33 8.91
CA SER A 66 9.61 -13.18 8.47
C SER A 66 9.77 -13.28 6.95
N LEU A 67 8.82 -12.68 6.23
CA LEU A 67 8.79 -12.59 4.78
C LEU A 67 9.19 -11.19 4.31
N ASN A 68 9.78 -11.10 3.13
CA ASN A 68 10.13 -9.86 2.47
C ASN A 68 9.41 -9.78 1.12
N LEU A 69 8.97 -8.58 0.76
CA LEU A 69 8.37 -8.28 -0.53
C LEU A 69 8.87 -6.91 -1.00
N PRO A 70 9.40 -6.78 -2.23
CA PRO A 70 9.83 -5.49 -2.76
C PRO A 70 8.68 -4.47 -2.73
N THR A 71 8.96 -3.19 -2.49
CA THR A 71 7.93 -2.14 -2.39
C THR A 71 7.03 -2.07 -3.64
N ASN A 72 7.59 -2.28 -4.84
CA ASN A 72 6.79 -2.35 -6.07
C ASN A 72 5.77 -3.50 -6.06
N ASP A 73 6.16 -4.65 -5.49
CA ASP A 73 5.29 -5.81 -5.37
C ASP A 73 4.25 -5.62 -4.25
N ASN A 74 4.54 -4.82 -3.21
CA ASN A 74 3.53 -4.39 -2.24
C ASN A 74 2.41 -3.58 -2.93
N ILE A 75 2.79 -2.60 -3.76
CA ILE A 75 1.84 -1.78 -4.53
C ILE A 75 1.02 -2.68 -5.46
N GLY A 76 1.69 -3.60 -6.17
CA GLY A 76 1.01 -4.56 -7.05
C GLY A 76 0.03 -5.47 -6.32
N TYR A 77 0.34 -5.94 -5.12
CA TYR A 77 -0.58 -6.76 -4.32
C TYR A 77 -1.85 -5.99 -3.95
N VAL A 78 -1.69 -4.76 -3.46
CA VAL A 78 -2.84 -3.91 -3.09
C VAL A 78 -3.66 -3.54 -4.33
N SER A 79 -3.03 -3.25 -5.47
CA SER A 79 -3.71 -3.04 -6.75
C SER A 79 -4.55 -4.25 -7.16
N CYS A 80 -4.01 -5.47 -7.06
CA CYS A 80 -4.76 -6.70 -7.30
C CYS A 80 -5.94 -6.86 -6.33
N ALA A 81 -5.77 -6.49 -5.06
CA ALA A 81 -6.85 -6.50 -4.07
C ALA A 81 -7.97 -5.54 -4.47
N VAL A 82 -7.64 -4.30 -4.85
CA VAL A 82 -8.58 -3.29 -5.36
C VAL A 82 -9.33 -3.81 -6.60
N ALA A 83 -8.63 -4.39 -7.57
CA ALA A 83 -9.24 -4.93 -8.79
C ALA A 83 -10.19 -6.10 -8.49
N SER A 84 -9.85 -6.95 -7.52
CA SER A 84 -10.70 -8.05 -7.06
C SER A 84 -11.96 -7.56 -6.35
N ALA A 85 -11.84 -6.40 -5.68
CA ALA A 85 -12.91 -5.74 -4.96
C ALA A 85 -14.00 -5.18 -5.90
N GLY A 86 -13.61 -4.57 -7.02
CA GLY A 86 -14.53 -3.96 -7.98
C GLY A 86 -15.54 -4.91 -8.65
N ALA A 87 -15.34 -6.23 -8.54
CA ALA A 87 -16.21 -7.25 -9.14
C ALA A 87 -17.40 -7.67 -8.26
N GLY A 88 -17.43 -7.31 -6.96
CA GLY A 88 -18.50 -7.75 -6.09
C GLY A 88 -18.49 -7.13 -4.70
N ALA A 89 -19.56 -6.39 -4.40
CA ALA A 89 -20.02 -5.99 -3.07
C ALA A 89 -19.45 -4.69 -2.48
N HIS A 90 -20.28 -4.11 -1.61
CA HIS A 90 -20.05 -2.91 -0.81
C HIS A 90 -18.73 -2.99 -0.05
N LEU A 91 -17.70 -2.32 -0.53
CA LEU A 91 -16.40 -2.32 0.13
C LEU A 91 -16.23 -1.02 0.88
N SER A 92 -16.26 -1.14 2.21
CA SER A 92 -16.18 0.01 3.09
C SER A 92 -14.74 0.35 3.49
N HIS A 93 -13.76 -0.54 3.27
CA HIS A 93 -12.41 -0.36 3.80
C HIS A 93 -11.35 -1.27 3.14
N LEU A 94 -10.44 -0.70 2.32
CA LEU A 94 -9.37 -1.42 1.62
C LEU A 94 -8.39 -2.18 2.54
N PRO A 95 -7.95 -1.65 3.70
CA PRO A 95 -7.05 -2.37 4.59
C PRO A 95 -7.63 -3.70 5.09
N SER A 96 -8.94 -3.73 5.34
CA SER A 96 -9.63 -4.96 5.76
C SER A 96 -9.68 -5.99 4.65
N LEU A 97 -9.95 -5.56 3.41
CA LEU A 97 -9.93 -6.44 2.24
C LEU A 97 -8.54 -7.07 2.05
N VAL A 98 -7.49 -6.27 2.11
CA VAL A 98 -6.10 -6.76 1.96
C VAL A 98 -5.77 -7.77 3.05
N HIS A 99 -6.15 -7.51 4.29
CA HIS A 99 -5.99 -8.47 5.38
C HIS A 99 -6.69 -9.81 5.09
N ASP A 100 -7.95 -9.77 4.66
CA ASP A 100 -8.74 -10.98 4.38
C ASP A 100 -8.15 -11.80 3.21
N LEU A 101 -7.69 -11.12 2.16
CA LEU A 101 -7.03 -11.78 1.02
C LEU A 101 -5.68 -12.40 1.44
N LEU A 102 -4.92 -11.75 2.32
CA LEU A 102 -3.67 -12.30 2.84
C LEU A 102 -3.91 -13.54 3.70
N GLU A 103 -4.94 -13.54 4.54
CA GLU A 103 -5.28 -14.72 5.34
C GLU A 103 -5.82 -15.87 4.49
N GLN A 104 -6.57 -15.57 3.42
CA GLN A 104 -7.18 -16.58 2.57
C GLN A 104 -6.22 -17.17 1.52
N TYR A 105 -5.38 -16.33 0.92
CA TYR A 105 -4.55 -16.69 -0.24
C TYR A 105 -3.05 -16.47 -0.01
N GLY A 106 -2.67 -15.70 1.00
CA GLY A 106 -1.27 -15.32 1.24
C GLY A 106 -0.71 -14.38 0.18
N CYS A 107 0.62 -14.38 0.06
CA CYS A 107 1.36 -13.61 -0.95
C CYS A 107 2.44 -14.48 -1.59
N GLU A 108 2.17 -14.98 -2.80
CA GLU A 108 3.07 -15.93 -3.50
C GLU A 108 4.42 -15.33 -3.88
N ARG A 109 4.49 -14.00 -4.05
CA ARG A 109 5.70 -13.29 -4.44
C ARG A 109 6.62 -13.01 -3.24
N ALA A 110 6.14 -13.21 -2.02
CA ALA A 110 6.91 -12.98 -0.81
C ALA A 110 7.98 -14.07 -0.61
N VAL A 111 9.19 -13.64 -0.26
CA VAL A 111 10.34 -14.55 -0.03
C VAL A 111 10.73 -14.54 1.44
N LYS A 112 11.32 -15.63 1.94
CA LYS A 112 11.86 -15.63 3.31
C LYS A 112 13.00 -14.63 3.44
N LYS A 113 12.99 -13.89 4.55
CA LYS A 113 14.10 -13.02 4.97
C LYS A 113 15.36 -13.82 5.29
#